data_AF-A0A0B5RUV9-F1
#
_entry.id   AF-A0A0B5RUV9-F1
#
_cell.length_a   1.000
_cell.length_b   1.000
_cell.length_c   1.000
_cell.angle_alpha   90.00
_cell.angle_beta   90.00
_cell.angle_gamma   90.00
#
_symmetry.space_group_name_H-M   'P 1'
#
loop_
_entity.id
_entity.type
_entity.pdbx_description
1 polymer ?
#
loop_
_entity_poly.entity_id
_entity_poly.type
_entity_poly.pdbx_seq_one_letter_code
_entity_poly.pdbx_strand_id
1 'polypeptide(L)'
;MKWGIEAIRHTECSGTNSDKNLNLGEEYQSTSWTYLSLSYLQDFLESSGLSRDTILELLPINFKGIVWGFLENEDIKFIRTLPSPNRCLEILEEYKLMEVAVTYEPNMEFKLRWLKERWEKGYYVFANC
;
A
#
# COMPACT_ATOMS: atom_id res chain seq x y z
N MET A 1 14.84 -1.25 11.36
CA MET A 1 13.37 -1.20 11.42
C MET A 1 12.83 -1.75 10.11
N LYS A 2 11.81 -2.62 10.17
CA LYS A 2 11.13 -3.21 9.00
C LYS A 2 9.68 -2.71 9.03
N TRP A 3 9.15 -2.41 7.86
CA TRP A 3 7.77 -1.99 7.66
C TRP A 3 6.99 -3.13 7.02
N GLY A 4 5.76 -3.35 7.47
CA GLY A 4 4.81 -4.23 6.79
C GLY A 4 4.23 -3.49 5.59
N ILE A 5 4.20 -4.11 4.41
CA ILE A 5 3.42 -3.64 3.28
C ILE A 5 2.21 -4.55 3.20
N GLU A 6 1.08 -3.99 3.62
CA GLU A 6 -0.15 -4.70 3.82
C GLU A 6 -1.04 -4.51 2.61
N ALA A 7 -1.61 -5.60 2.12
CA ALA A 7 -2.59 -5.60 1.04
C ALA A 7 -3.85 -6.29 1.55
N ILE A 8 -4.96 -5.55 1.55
CA ILE A 8 -6.27 -6.02 1.98
C ILE A 8 -7.25 -5.91 0.83
N ARG A 9 -8.04 -6.95 0.59
CA ARG A 9 -9.23 -6.84 -0.25
C ARG A 9 -10.32 -6.13 0.53
N HIS A 10 -11.20 -5.39 -0.13
CA HIS A 10 -12.34 -4.75 0.51
C HIS A 10 -13.34 -5.80 0.99
N THR A 11 -13.02 -6.45 2.11
CA THR A 11 -14.02 -7.13 2.92
C THR A 11 -14.89 -6.04 3.51
N GLU A 12 -16.20 -6.15 3.30
CA GLU A 12 -17.16 -5.22 3.88
C GLU A 12 -16.94 -5.17 5.39
N CYS A 13 -16.32 -4.09 5.87
CA CYS A 13 -16.32 -3.73 7.28
C CYS A 13 -17.75 -3.29 7.65
N SER A 14 -18.68 -4.24 7.66
CA SER A 14 -20.07 -4.09 8.10
C SER A 14 -20.08 -3.97 9.62
N GLY A 15 -19.85 -2.76 10.10
CA GLY A 15 -19.88 -2.45 11.52
C GLY A 15 -21.32 -2.31 12.01
N THR A 16 -21.84 -3.34 12.68
CA THR A 16 -22.89 -3.16 13.70
C THR A 16 -22.62 -3.87 15.02
N ASN A 17 -21.64 -4.76 15.14
CA ASN A 17 -21.35 -5.43 16.41
C ASN A 17 -19.91 -5.22 16.87
N SER A 18 -19.78 -5.00 18.17
CA SER A 18 -18.58 -4.72 18.96
C SER A 18 -17.48 -5.79 18.91
N ASP A 19 -17.65 -6.84 18.11
CA ASP A 19 -16.64 -7.86 17.83
C ASP A 19 -16.04 -7.59 16.44
N LYS A 20 -15.06 -6.69 16.40
CA LYS A 20 -14.32 -6.30 15.18
C LYS A 20 -13.34 -7.38 14.73
N ASN A 21 -13.79 -8.62 14.62
CA ASN A 21 -13.03 -9.67 13.97
C ASN A 21 -13.20 -9.50 12.46
N LEU A 22 -12.27 -8.79 11.82
CA LEU A 22 -12.11 -8.93 10.38
C LEU A 22 -11.66 -10.38 10.14
N ASN A 23 -12.52 -11.17 9.50
CA ASN A 23 -12.09 -12.42 8.87
C ASN A 23 -11.16 -12.05 7.71
N LEU A 24 -9.89 -11.78 8.03
CA LEU A 24 -8.86 -11.43 7.04
C LEU A 24 -8.54 -12.58 6.08
N GLY A 25 -8.96 -13.82 6.42
CA GLY A 25 -9.04 -14.96 5.50
C GLY A 25 -7.86 -15.13 4.54
N GLU A 26 -8.13 -15.63 3.34
CA GLU A 26 -7.19 -15.71 2.22
C GLU A 26 -7.01 -14.35 1.49
N GLU A 27 -7.65 -13.28 1.98
CA GLU A 27 -7.76 -11.98 1.31
C GLU A 27 -6.79 -10.92 1.86
N TYR A 28 -5.95 -11.31 2.82
CA TYR A 28 -4.87 -10.51 3.37
C TYR A 28 -3.52 -11.03 2.86
N GLN A 29 -2.71 -10.11 2.35
CA GLN A 29 -1.33 -10.40 1.97
C GLN A 29 -0.41 -9.37 2.63
N SER A 30 0.78 -9.82 3.01
CA SER A 30 1.79 -8.93 3.59
C SER A 30 3.17 -9.28 3.07
N THR A 31 4.02 -8.26 2.96
CA THR A 31 5.46 -8.42 2.76
C THR A 31 6.20 -7.42 3.63
N SER A 32 7.41 -7.75 4.09
CA SER A 32 8.19 -6.84 4.92
C SER A 32 9.29 -6.16 4.12
N TRP A 33 9.30 -4.83 4.10
CA TRP A 33 10.34 -4.04 3.46
C TRP A 33 11.24 -3.37 4.49
N THR A 34 12.52 -3.24 4.17
CA THR A 34 13.45 -2.48 5.02
C THR A 34 13.19 -0.99 4.86
N TYR A 35 13.56 -0.20 5.86
CA TYR A 35 13.58 1.26 5.73
C TYR A 35 14.36 1.73 4.49
N LEU A 36 15.51 1.10 4.21
CA LEU A 36 16.31 1.42 3.02
C LEU A 36 15.54 1.14 1.72
N SER A 37 14.78 0.04 1.66
CA SER A 37 13.93 -0.27 0.50
C SER A 37 12.84 0.78 0.28
N LEU A 38 12.24 1.29 1.37
CA LEU A 38 11.23 2.34 1.30
C LEU A 38 11.83 3.69 0.89
N SER A 39 13.02 4.03 1.39
CA SER A 39 13.76 5.22 0.98
C SER A 39 14.03 5.20 -0.52
N TYR A 40 14.55 4.08 -1.05
CA TYR A 40 14.78 3.96 -2.49
C TYR A 40 13.50 4.04 -3.32
N LEU A 41 12.38 3.50 -2.83
CA LEU A 41 11.10 3.65 -3.51
C LEU A 41 10.66 5.12 -3.54
N GLN A 42 10.79 5.83 -2.42
CA GLN A 42 10.47 7.25 -2.36
C GLN A 42 11.35 8.05 -3.32
N ASP A 43 12.67 7.87 -3.29
CA ASP A 43 13.62 8.55 -4.17
C ASP A 43 13.29 8.28 -5.66
N PHE A 44 12.95 7.03 -5.98
CA PHE A 44 12.50 6.65 -7.32
C PHE A 44 11.23 7.41 -7.75
N LEU A 45 10.19 7.42 -6.90
CA LEU A 45 8.92 8.07 -7.23
C LEU A 45 9.09 9.59 -7.37
N GLU A 46 9.85 10.22 -6.49
CA GLU A 46 10.19 11.65 -6.56
C GLU A 46 10.97 11.97 -7.84
N SER A 47 11.97 11.13 -8.19
CA SER A 47 12.74 11.29 -9.43
C SER A 47 11.92 11.09 -10.70
N SER A 48 10.81 10.35 -10.60
CA SER A 48 9.82 10.15 -11.67
C SER A 48 8.82 11.32 -11.77
N GLY A 49 8.96 12.34 -10.93
CA GLY A 49 8.15 13.56 -10.98
C GLY A 49 6.89 13.52 -10.11
N LEU A 50 6.70 12.50 -9.27
CA LEU A 50 5.54 12.46 -8.38
C LEU A 50 5.71 13.47 -7.24
N SER A 51 4.61 14.17 -6.94
CA SER A 51 4.52 14.98 -5.73
C SER A 51 4.43 14.09 -4.49
N ARG A 52 4.79 14.64 -3.32
CA ARG A 52 4.67 13.94 -2.05
C ARG A 52 3.24 13.45 -1.78
N ASP A 53 2.23 14.24 -2.15
CA ASP A 53 0.82 13.88 -1.95
C ASP A 53 0.44 12.68 -2.84
N THR A 54 0.92 12.65 -4.08
CA THR A 54 0.73 11.53 -5.02
C THR A 54 1.46 10.27 -4.53
N ILE A 55 2.64 10.40 -3.93
CA ILE A 55 3.37 9.28 -3.34
C ILE A 55 2.59 8.68 -2.17
N LEU A 56 2.04 9.52 -1.30
CA LEU A 56 1.20 9.08 -0.18
C LEU A 56 -0.15 8.52 -0.64
N GLU A 57 -0.63 8.92 -1.81
CA GLU A 57 -1.78 8.28 -2.46
C GLU A 57 -1.40 6.87 -2.98
N LEU A 58 -0.22 6.72 -3.57
CA LEU A 58 0.24 5.45 -4.12
C LEU A 58 0.59 4.43 -3.02
N LEU A 59 1.21 4.87 -1.93
CA LEU A 59 1.52 4.03 -0.77
C LEU A 59 1.25 4.79 0.54
N PRO A 60 -0.02 4.83 1.01
CA PRO A 60 -0.37 5.42 2.29
C PRO A 60 0.38 4.76 3.44
N ILE A 61 0.65 5.53 4.50
CA ILE A 61 1.42 5.06 5.64
C ILE A 61 0.57 5.15 6.91
N ASN A 62 0.43 4.03 7.62
CA ASN A 62 -0.06 4.00 8.99
C ASN A 62 1.13 4.02 9.96
N PHE A 63 1.36 5.18 10.59
CA PHE A 63 2.44 5.37 11.57
C PHE A 63 2.14 4.79 12.95
N LYS A 64 0.88 4.51 13.26
CA LYS A 64 0.47 3.94 14.55
C LYS A 64 0.78 2.43 14.62
N GLY A 65 0.78 1.78 13.46
CA GLY A 65 0.90 0.33 13.36
C GLY A 65 -0.45 -0.33 13.63
N ILE A 66 -1.05 -0.92 12.59
CA ILE A 66 -2.25 -1.75 12.73
C ILE A 66 -1.85 -3.11 13.26
N VAL A 67 -2.48 -3.50 14.37
CA VAL A 67 -2.38 -4.84 14.94
C VAL A 67 -3.62 -5.64 14.54
N TRP A 68 -3.46 -6.53 13.57
CA TRP A 68 -4.54 -7.41 13.12
C TRP A 68 -5.01 -8.29 14.28
N GLY A 69 -6.31 -8.23 14.61
CA GLY A 69 -6.91 -8.88 15.77
C GLY A 69 -7.46 -7.89 16.82
N PHE A 70 -7.04 -6.63 16.78
CA PHE A 70 -7.61 -5.56 17.59
C PHE A 70 -7.59 -4.24 16.82
N LEU A 71 -8.69 -3.93 16.14
CA LEU A 71 -8.79 -2.69 15.37
C LEU A 71 -9.49 -1.58 16.16
N GLU A 72 -8.78 -0.48 16.31
CA GLU A 72 -9.35 0.74 16.85
C GLU A 72 -10.22 1.46 15.82
N ASN A 73 -11.01 2.44 16.27
CA ASN A 73 -11.83 3.24 15.36
C ASN A 73 -10.97 4.04 14.36
N GLU A 74 -9.77 4.44 14.76
CA GLU A 74 -8.81 5.14 13.91
C GLU A 74 -8.28 4.24 12.80
N ASP A 75 -7.97 2.97 13.10
CA ASP A 75 -7.50 2.01 12.10
C ASP A 75 -8.55 1.78 11.02
N ILE A 76 -9.82 1.62 11.44
CA ILE A 76 -10.94 1.46 10.50
C ILE A 76 -11.12 2.72 9.65
N LYS A 77 -11.00 3.91 10.26
CA LYS A 77 -11.08 5.19 9.51
C LYS A 77 -9.96 5.27 8.48
N PHE A 78 -8.71 4.97 8.87
CA PHE A 78 -7.57 4.96 7.96
C PHE A 78 -7.78 3.98 6.79
N ILE A 79 -8.17 2.74 7.09
CA ILE A 79 -8.46 1.71 6.06
C ILE A 79 -9.51 2.20 5.07
N ARG A 80 -10.57 2.85 5.55
CA ARG A 80 -11.65 3.40 4.70
C ARG A 80 -11.23 4.59 3.85
N THR A 81 -10.11 5.25 4.17
CA THR A 81 -9.55 6.35 3.38
C THR A 81 -8.49 5.90 2.38
N LEU A 82 -8.18 4.60 2.33
CA LEU A 82 -7.18 4.09 1.39
C LEU A 82 -7.62 4.37 -0.07
N PRO A 83 -6.70 4.82 -0.93
CA PRO A 83 -6.99 5.04 -2.34
C PRO A 83 -7.43 3.76 -3.03
N SER A 84 -8.34 3.92 -3.98
CA SER A 84 -8.86 2.77 -4.72
C SER A 84 -7.75 2.13 -5.58
N PRO A 85 -7.77 0.81 -5.78
CA PRO A 85 -6.80 0.13 -6.63
C PRO A 85 -6.70 0.72 -8.05
N ASN A 86 -7.84 1.12 -8.63
CA ASN A 86 -7.89 1.74 -9.95
C ASN A 86 -7.14 3.07 -9.99
N ARG A 87 -7.27 3.88 -8.94
CA ARG A 87 -6.57 5.15 -8.82
C ARG A 87 -5.05 4.96 -8.75
N CYS A 88 -4.58 3.96 -8.02
CA CYS A 88 -3.15 3.62 -7.99
C CYS A 88 -2.64 3.16 -9.38
N LEU A 89 -3.44 2.39 -10.11
CA LEU A 89 -3.12 1.96 -11.48
C LEU A 89 -3.07 3.15 -12.46
N GLU A 90 -3.97 4.12 -12.34
CA GLU A 90 -3.94 5.36 -13.13
C GLU A 90 -2.63 6.13 -12.90
N ILE A 91 -2.19 6.27 -11.65
CA ILE A 91 -0.91 6.94 -11.32
C ILE A 91 0.27 6.18 -11.93
N LEU A 92 0.28 4.84 -11.85
CA LEU A 92 1.35 4.04 -12.48
C LEU A 92 1.47 4.30 -13.99
N GLU A 93 0.33 4.39 -14.68
CA GLU A 93 0.28 4.60 -16.12
C GLU A 93 0.62 6.04 -16.51
N GLU A 94 0.06 7.02 -15.81
CA GLU A 94 0.29 8.46 -16.05
C GLU A 94 1.78 8.81 -16.00
N TYR A 95 2.50 8.25 -15.04
CA TYR A 95 3.94 8.48 -14.84
C TYR A 95 4.83 7.39 -15.44
N LYS A 96 4.23 6.40 -16.15
CA LYS A 96 4.93 5.28 -16.78
C LYS A 96 5.90 4.56 -15.84
N LEU A 97 5.52 4.42 -14.56
CA LEU A 97 6.44 4.03 -13.50
C LEU A 97 7.06 2.64 -13.73
N MET A 98 6.33 1.72 -14.35
CA MET A 98 6.85 0.40 -14.70
C MET A 98 7.99 0.48 -15.73
N GLU A 99 7.90 1.37 -16.72
CA GLU A 99 8.94 1.55 -17.73
C GLU A 99 10.20 2.19 -17.12
N VAL A 100 10.02 3.22 -16.29
CA VAL A 100 11.12 3.93 -15.63
C VAL A 100 11.85 3.01 -14.65
N ALA A 101 11.11 2.16 -13.92
CA ALA A 101 11.67 1.27 -12.90
C ALA A 101 12.65 0.22 -13.43
N VAL A 102 12.52 -0.21 -14.69
CA VAL A 102 13.45 -1.15 -15.33
C VAL A 102 14.85 -0.55 -15.48
N THR A 103 14.92 0.78 -15.59
CA THR A 103 16.18 1.52 -15.79
C THR A 103 16.75 2.12 -14.50
N TYR A 104 16.03 1.99 -13.37
CA TYR A 104 16.42 2.56 -12.09
C TYR A 104 17.23 1.56 -11.26
N GLU A 105 18.39 2.00 -10.77
CA GLU A 105 19.21 1.26 -9.82
C GLU A 105 19.10 1.89 -8.42
N PRO A 106 18.79 1.10 -7.37
CA PRO A 106 18.63 -0.35 -7.36
C PRO A 106 17.30 -0.80 -7.97
N ASN A 107 17.30 -1.98 -8.63
CA ASN A 107 16.12 -2.57 -9.30
C ASN A 107 14.81 -2.37 -8.52
N MET A 108 14.01 -1.39 -8.98
CA MET A 108 12.73 -1.01 -8.37
C MET A 108 11.55 -1.78 -8.94
N GLU A 109 11.74 -2.37 -10.12
CA GLU A 109 10.73 -3.09 -10.88
C GLU A 109 10.06 -4.18 -10.04
N PHE A 110 10.84 -4.95 -9.26
CA PHE A 110 10.29 -6.01 -8.43
C PHE A 110 9.27 -5.50 -7.39
N LYS A 111 9.54 -4.34 -6.77
CA LYS A 111 8.66 -3.76 -5.75
C LYS A 111 7.40 -3.17 -6.38
N LEU A 112 7.56 -2.42 -7.46
CA LEU A 112 6.42 -1.86 -8.19
C LEU A 112 5.54 -2.94 -8.79
N ARG A 113 6.14 -4.01 -9.32
CA ARG A 113 5.42 -5.18 -9.82
C ARG A 113 4.60 -5.82 -8.71
N TRP A 114 5.18 -5.98 -7.51
CA TRP A 114 4.44 -6.51 -6.37
C TRP A 114 3.20 -5.65 -6.08
N LEU A 115 3.34 -4.31 -6.01
CA LEU A 115 2.22 -3.38 -5.78
C LEU A 115 1.16 -3.46 -6.89
N LYS A 116 1.60 -3.38 -8.16
CA LYS A 116 0.75 -3.42 -9.36
C LYS A 116 -0.12 -4.67 -9.38
N GLU A 117 0.46 -5.85 -9.17
CA GLU A 117 -0.28 -7.12 -9.15
C GLU A 117 -1.37 -7.16 -8.08
N ARG A 118 -1.21 -6.43 -6.97
CA ARG A 118 -2.21 -6.35 -5.89
C ARG A 118 -3.32 -5.41 -6.29
N TRP A 119 -2.99 -4.24 -6.84
CA TRP A 119 -4.00 -3.31 -7.34
C TRP A 119 -4.84 -3.92 -8.48
N GLU A 120 -4.22 -4.64 -9.41
CA GLU A 120 -4.93 -5.37 -10.48
C GLU A 120 -5.90 -6.43 -9.95
N LYS A 121 -5.62 -7.00 -8.76
CA LYS A 121 -6.49 -7.97 -8.08
C LYS A 121 -7.52 -7.33 -7.15
N GLY A 122 -7.57 -6.00 -7.10
CA GLY A 122 -8.51 -5.20 -6.30
C GLY A 122 -8.10 -5.02 -4.83
N TYR A 123 -6.82 -5.15 -4.50
CA TYR A 123 -6.32 -4.94 -3.14
C TYR A 123 -6.00 -3.47 -2.88
N TYR A 124 -6.34 -3.01 -1.69
CA TYR A 124 -5.91 -1.74 -1.13
C TYR A 124 -4.60 -1.97 -0.39
N VAL A 125 -3.60 -1.13 -0.66
CA VAL A 125 -2.23 -1.35 -0.18
C VAL A 125 -1.76 -0.17 0.66
N PHE A 126 -1.08 -0.45 1.77
CA PHE A 126 -0.48 0.57 2.62
C PHE A 126 0.78 0.06 3.33
N ALA A 127 1.63 0.97 3.76
CA ALA A 127 2.77 0.68 4.64
C ALA A 127 2.35 0.80 6.12
N ASN A 128 2.76 -0.15 6.93
CA ASN A 128 2.42 -0.31 8.33
C ASN A 128 3.71 -0.34 9.16
N CYS A 129 3.81 0.56 10.15
CA CYS A 129 5.01 0.71 10.98
C CYS A 129 5.19 -0.42 11.99
#